data_AF-B6A898-F1
#
_entry.id   AF-B6A898-F1
#
_cell.length_a   1.000
_cell.length_b   1.000
_cell.length_c   1.000
_cell.angle_alpha   90.00
_cell.angle_beta   90.00
_cell.angle_gamma   90.00
#
_symmetry.space_group_name_H-M   'P 1'
#
loop_
_entity.id
_entity.type
_entity.pdbx_description
1 polymer ?
#
loop_
_entity_poly.entity_id
_entity_poly.type
_entity_poly.pdbx_seq_one_letter_code
_entity_poly.pdbx_strand_id
1 'polypeptide(L)'
;DAGVRWLEPAWKSIISNKALLPLLWEMFPNHPNLLPAYFAEDDHPPLDHYVTKPLFSREGANIQIVENGKEVARVDGPYGEEGMIVQQFHPLPRFGDSYTLIGSWLINDQPCGIGLREDRELITQDLSRFYPHIIFG
;
A
#
# COMPACT_ATOMS: atom_id res chain seq x y z
N ASP A 1 21.16 -17.72 -22.65
CA ASP A 1 21.47 -17.08 -21.37
C ASP A 1 22.20 -15.77 -21.67
N ALA A 2 21.73 -14.64 -21.15
CA ALA A 2 22.34 -13.32 -21.40
C ALA A 2 23.56 -13.05 -20.50
N GLY A 3 23.90 -13.97 -19.58
CA GLY A 3 25.06 -13.85 -18.69
C GLY A 3 24.91 -12.82 -17.57
N VAL A 4 23.69 -12.31 -17.35
CA VAL A 4 23.37 -11.30 -16.32
C VAL A 4 22.55 -11.94 -15.21
N ARG A 5 22.90 -11.66 -13.95
CA ARG A 5 22.13 -12.04 -12.77
C ARG A 5 21.50 -10.79 -12.14
N TRP A 6 20.18 -10.73 -12.14
CA TRP A 6 19.42 -9.62 -11.58
C TRP A 6 19.09 -9.89 -10.11
N LEU A 7 19.34 -8.90 -9.26
CA LEU A 7 18.89 -8.85 -7.87
C LEU A 7 18.27 -7.46 -7.62
N GLU A 8 16.97 -7.35 -7.34
CA GLU A 8 15.95 -8.39 -7.29
C GLU A 8 15.64 -9.03 -8.68
N PRO A 9 15.22 -10.30 -8.76
CA PRO A 9 14.87 -10.96 -10.03
C PRO A 9 13.58 -10.37 -10.63
N ALA A 10 13.44 -10.42 -11.96
CA ALA A 10 12.36 -9.78 -12.70
C ALA A 10 10.93 -10.15 -12.22
N TRP A 11 10.72 -11.37 -11.72
CA TRP A 11 9.42 -11.81 -11.20
C TRP A 11 8.97 -11.01 -9.96
N LYS A 12 9.89 -10.33 -9.27
CA LYS A 12 9.54 -9.45 -8.14
C LYS A 12 8.67 -8.27 -8.57
N SER A 13 8.70 -7.89 -9.85
CA SER A 13 7.79 -6.89 -10.42
C SER A 13 6.31 -7.29 -10.24
N ILE A 14 5.99 -8.58 -10.34
CA ILE A 14 4.63 -9.11 -10.15
C ILE A 14 4.17 -8.87 -8.71
N ILE A 15 5.00 -9.24 -7.72
CA ILE A 15 4.60 -9.10 -6.30
C ILE A 15 4.63 -7.65 -5.80
N SER A 16 5.30 -6.75 -6.53
CA SER A 16 5.31 -5.30 -6.23
C SER A 16 4.13 -4.54 -6.84
N ASN A 17 3.37 -5.17 -7.75
CA ASN A 17 2.25 -4.56 -8.43
C ASN A 17 0.98 -4.65 -7.57
N LYS A 18 0.24 -3.55 -7.44
CA LYS A 18 -0.99 -3.49 -6.64
C LYS A 18 -2.15 -4.30 -7.23
N ALA A 19 -2.08 -4.69 -8.50
CA ALA A 19 -2.99 -5.67 -9.12
C ALA A 19 -3.02 -7.00 -8.37
N LEU A 20 -1.97 -7.33 -7.60
CA LEU A 20 -1.96 -8.53 -6.76
C LEU A 20 -2.97 -8.43 -5.60
N LEU A 21 -3.34 -7.23 -5.14
CA LEU A 21 -4.24 -7.05 -3.99
C LEU A 21 -5.68 -7.53 -4.28
N PRO A 22 -6.33 -7.13 -5.39
CA PRO A 22 -7.61 -7.72 -5.78
C PRO A 22 -7.57 -9.24 -5.94
N LEU A 23 -6.52 -9.77 -6.58
CA LEU A 23 -6.37 -11.22 -6.79
C LEU A 23 -6.21 -11.97 -5.46
N LEU A 24 -5.41 -11.43 -4.52
CA LEU A 24 -5.28 -12.02 -3.18
C LEU A 24 -6.61 -11.99 -2.42
N TRP A 25 -7.40 -10.92 -2.56
CA TRP A 25 -8.71 -10.83 -1.92
C TRP A 25 -9.71 -11.83 -2.52
N GLU A 26 -9.72 -11.99 -3.84
CA GLU A 26 -10.54 -13.00 -4.53
C GLU A 26 -10.20 -14.42 -4.07
N MET A 27 -8.91 -14.75 -3.98
CA MET A 27 -8.44 -16.08 -3.60
C MET A 27 -8.62 -16.37 -2.11
N PHE A 28 -8.50 -15.35 -1.25
CA PHE A 28 -8.52 -15.50 0.21
C PHE A 28 -9.46 -14.47 0.88
N PRO A 29 -10.78 -14.55 0.59
CA PRO A 29 -11.73 -13.58 1.12
C PRO A 29 -11.78 -13.65 2.65
N ASN A 30 -11.84 -12.48 3.28
CA ASN A 30 -11.86 -12.30 4.74
C ASN A 30 -10.62 -12.78 5.49
N HIS A 31 -9.48 -12.97 4.80
CA HIS A 31 -8.22 -13.23 5.48
C HIS A 31 -7.87 -12.05 6.43
N PRO A 32 -7.46 -12.31 7.69
CA PRO A 32 -7.31 -11.26 8.71
C PRO A 32 -6.28 -10.17 8.39
N ASN A 33 -5.34 -10.47 7.49
CA ASN A 33 -4.30 -9.52 7.03
C ASN A 33 -4.60 -8.91 5.65
N LEU A 34 -5.76 -9.17 5.06
CA LEU A 34 -6.17 -8.60 3.77
C LEU A 34 -7.33 -7.62 3.97
N LEU A 35 -7.36 -6.62 3.10
CA LEU A 35 -8.47 -5.69 2.97
C LEU A 35 -9.18 -5.96 1.64
N PRO A 36 -10.51 -5.79 1.56
CA PRO A 36 -11.24 -5.78 0.30
C PRO A 36 -10.56 -4.87 -0.72
N ALA A 37 -10.23 -5.44 -1.88
CA ALA A 37 -9.60 -4.73 -2.97
C ALA A 37 -10.18 -5.22 -4.30
N TYR A 38 -10.33 -4.30 -5.24
CA TYR A 38 -10.93 -4.56 -6.56
C TYR A 38 -10.19 -3.74 -7.61
N PHE A 39 -10.20 -4.18 -8.87
CA PHE A 39 -9.80 -3.29 -9.96
C PHE A 39 -10.82 -2.17 -10.08
N ALA A 40 -10.35 -0.94 -10.34
CA ALA A 40 -11.21 0.24 -10.34
C ALA A 40 -12.21 0.27 -11.50
N GLU A 41 -11.97 -0.51 -12.55
CA GLU A 41 -12.82 -0.61 -13.75
C GLU A 41 -13.85 -1.76 -13.68
N ASP A 42 -13.70 -2.67 -12.72
CA ASP A 42 -14.60 -3.79 -12.52
C ASP A 42 -15.82 -3.40 -11.67
N ASP A 43 -16.91 -4.15 -11.82
CA ASP A 43 -18.03 -4.06 -10.87
C ASP A 43 -17.62 -4.65 -9.52
N HIS A 44 -17.85 -3.91 -8.44
CA HIS A 44 -17.49 -4.34 -7.09
C HIS A 44 -18.52 -3.84 -6.07
N PRO A 45 -18.64 -4.51 -4.91
CA PRO A 45 -19.48 -4.02 -3.82
C PRO A 45 -19.14 -2.57 -3.46
N PRO A 46 -20.15 -1.71 -3.18
CA PRO A 46 -19.89 -0.32 -2.85
C PRO A 46 -19.02 -0.23 -1.59
N LEU A 47 -18.06 0.70 -1.61
CA LEU A 47 -17.21 1.03 -0.47
C LEU A 47 -17.49 2.47 -0.06
N ASP A 48 -17.88 2.67 1.20
CA ASP A 48 -18.12 4.01 1.73
C ASP A 48 -16.83 4.75 2.05
N HIS A 49 -15.76 4.04 2.42
CA HIS A 49 -14.45 4.62 2.70
C HIS A 49 -13.35 3.76 2.06
N TYR A 50 -12.65 4.30 1.07
CA TYR A 50 -11.68 3.57 0.27
C TYR A 50 -10.53 4.45 -0.21
N VAL A 51 -9.49 3.77 -0.72
CA VAL A 51 -8.32 4.37 -1.32
C VAL A 51 -8.21 3.92 -2.76
N THR A 52 -8.00 4.85 -3.68
CA THR A 52 -7.60 4.51 -5.06
C THR A 52 -6.07 4.56 -5.17
N LYS A 53 -5.51 3.56 -5.86
CA LYS A 53 -4.05 3.38 -5.97
C LYS A 53 -3.68 2.93 -7.37
N PRO A 54 -2.69 3.54 -8.03
CA PRO A 54 -2.20 3.04 -9.31
C PRO A 54 -1.60 1.64 -9.18
N LEU A 55 -1.78 0.82 -10.22
CA LEU A 55 -1.17 -0.52 -10.29
C LEU A 55 0.34 -0.44 -10.03
N PHE A 56 0.99 0.47 -10.74
CA PHE A 56 2.37 0.86 -10.53
C PHE A 56 2.42 2.23 -9.88
N SER A 57 2.85 2.29 -8.63
CA SER A 57 3.26 3.55 -7.98
C SER A 57 4.04 3.25 -6.73
N ARG A 58 4.75 4.26 -6.22
CA ARG A 58 5.58 4.18 -5.01
C ARG A 58 5.32 5.39 -4.12
N GLU A 59 5.73 5.29 -2.86
CA GLU A 59 5.87 6.45 -1.96
C GLU A 59 4.62 7.33 -1.83
N GLY A 60 3.43 6.73 -1.87
CA GLY A 60 2.17 7.47 -1.72
C GLY A 60 1.76 8.31 -2.93
N ALA A 61 2.50 8.26 -4.04
CA ALA A 61 2.18 9.01 -5.25
C ALA A 61 0.86 8.55 -5.90
N ASN A 62 0.07 9.54 -6.35
CA ASN A 62 -1.24 9.36 -7.00
C ASN A 62 -2.27 8.61 -6.14
N ILE A 63 -2.09 8.63 -4.82
CA ILE A 63 -3.07 8.06 -3.88
C ILE A 63 -4.19 9.07 -3.65
N GLN A 64 -5.43 8.59 -3.66
CA GLN A 64 -6.61 9.35 -3.28
C GLN A 64 -7.39 8.57 -2.21
N ILE A 65 -7.83 9.26 -1.17
CA ILE A 65 -8.70 8.71 -0.13
C ILE A 65 -10.09 9.33 -0.31
N VAL A 66 -11.10 8.48 -0.39
CA VAL A 66 -12.51 8.87 -0.59
C VAL A 66 -13.33 8.35 0.58
N GLU A 67 -14.14 9.22 1.17
CA GLU A 67 -15.11 8.90 2.21
C GLU A 67 -16.49 9.45 1.82
N ASN A 68 -17.49 8.56 1.74
CA ASN A 68 -18.86 8.85 1.33
C ASN A 68 -18.94 9.63 0.01
N GLY A 69 -18.15 9.21 -0.98
CA GLY A 69 -18.06 9.84 -2.30
C GLY A 69 -17.32 11.19 -2.30
N LYS A 70 -16.76 11.64 -1.17
CA LYS A 70 -15.97 12.86 -1.08
C LYS A 70 -14.49 12.53 -0.96
N GLU A 71 -13.67 13.19 -1.75
CA GLU A 71 -12.23 13.15 -1.56
C GLU A 71 -11.86 13.84 -0.25
N VAL A 72 -11.13 13.12 0.61
CA VAL A 72 -10.64 13.62 1.89
C VAL A 72 -9.12 13.79 1.91
N ALA A 73 -8.40 13.13 1.01
CA ALA A 73 -6.97 13.37 0.78
C ALA A 73 -6.59 12.95 -0.65
N ARG A 74 -5.58 13.63 -1.20
CA ARG A 74 -4.98 13.33 -2.51
C ARG A 74 -3.50 13.71 -2.50
N VAL A 75 -2.69 12.90 -3.15
CA VAL A 75 -1.29 13.20 -3.47
C VAL A 75 -1.11 13.08 -4.97
N ASP A 76 -0.52 14.10 -5.59
CA ASP A 76 -0.22 14.11 -7.03
C ASP A 76 0.98 13.20 -7.37
N GLY A 77 1.19 12.93 -8.66
CA GLY A 77 2.34 12.18 -9.13
C GLY A 77 2.24 11.74 -10.59
N PRO A 78 3.24 11.02 -11.11
CA PRO A 78 3.33 10.65 -12.52
C PRO A 78 2.62 9.34 -12.89
N TYR A 79 1.96 8.67 -11.95
CA TYR A 79 1.43 7.32 -12.14
C TYR A 79 -0.07 7.31 -12.48
N GLY A 80 -0.53 6.21 -13.10
CA GLY A 80 -1.95 5.92 -13.29
C GLY A 80 -2.35 5.50 -14.70
N GLU A 81 -1.45 5.59 -15.68
CA GLU A 81 -1.75 5.23 -17.08
C GLU A 81 -2.15 3.76 -17.24
N GLU A 82 -1.57 2.88 -16.41
CA GLU A 82 -1.82 1.43 -16.46
C GLU A 82 -3.09 1.00 -15.70
N GLY A 83 -3.82 1.96 -15.13
CA GLY A 83 -5.02 1.71 -14.33
C GLY A 83 -4.78 1.72 -12.83
N MET A 84 -5.85 1.44 -12.09
CA MET A 84 -5.94 1.63 -10.65
C MET A 84 -6.63 0.44 -9.99
N ILE A 85 -6.35 0.25 -8.70
CA ILE A 85 -7.22 -0.51 -7.80
C ILE A 85 -7.99 0.44 -6.89
N VAL A 86 -9.11 -0.04 -6.37
CA VAL A 86 -9.74 0.48 -5.16
C VAL A 86 -9.51 -0.50 -4.02
N GLN A 87 -9.24 0.00 -2.83
CA GLN A 87 -9.07 -0.84 -1.63
C GLN A 87 -9.77 -0.20 -0.45
N GLN A 88 -10.45 -0.99 0.38
CA GLN A 88 -11.08 -0.51 1.61
C GLN A 88 -10.05 0.28 2.44
N PHE A 89 -10.46 1.45 2.92
CA PHE A 89 -9.61 2.27 3.76
C PHE A 89 -9.51 1.64 5.16
N HIS A 90 -8.29 1.63 5.69
CA HIS A 90 -8.05 1.30 7.08
C HIS A 90 -7.17 2.40 7.66
N PRO A 91 -7.62 3.13 8.70
CA PRO A 91 -6.85 4.24 9.26
C PRO A 91 -5.57 3.72 9.90
N LEU A 92 -4.46 4.42 9.66
CA LEU A 92 -3.26 4.22 10.45
C LEU A 92 -3.51 4.67 11.90
N PRO A 93 -2.95 3.98 12.91
CA PRO A 93 -3.00 4.47 14.28
C PRO A 93 -2.35 5.86 14.36
N ARG A 94 -3.01 6.77 15.08
CA ARG A 94 -2.53 8.13 15.29
C ARG A 94 -1.99 8.28 16.70
N PHE A 95 -0.71 8.63 16.81
CA PHE A 95 -0.05 8.98 18.07
C PHE A 95 0.25 10.49 18.06
N GLY A 96 -0.43 11.23 18.93
CA GLY A 96 -0.42 12.70 18.88
C GLY A 96 -0.92 13.19 17.52
N ASP A 97 -0.06 13.87 16.77
CA ASP A 97 -0.36 14.40 15.44
C ASP A 97 0.27 13.58 14.30
N SER A 98 0.65 12.33 14.56
CA SER A 98 1.35 11.49 13.58
C SER A 98 0.65 10.17 13.33
N TYR A 99 0.33 9.92 12.07
CA TYR A 99 -0.15 8.64 11.55
C TYR A 99 1.04 7.70 11.37
N THR A 100 0.97 6.54 12.03
CA THR A 100 2.12 5.63 12.16
C THR A 100 1.91 4.36 11.35
N LEU A 101 2.89 4.01 10.53
CA LEU A 101 2.93 2.76 9.77
C LEU A 101 4.09 1.89 10.22
N ILE A 102 3.91 0.57 10.14
CA ILE A 102 4.96 -0.43 10.37
C ILE A 102 5.34 -1.04 9.02
N GLY A 103 6.63 -0.98 8.67
CA GLY A 103 7.22 -1.77 7.60
C GLY A 103 7.87 -3.03 8.17
N SER A 104 7.57 -4.20 7.61
CA SER A 104 8.23 -5.48 7.94
C SER A 104 9.19 -5.87 6.82
N TRP A 105 10.45 -6.13 7.17
CA TRP A 105 11.50 -6.51 6.22
C TRP A 105 11.65 -8.01 6.15
N LEU A 106 11.63 -8.54 4.93
CA LEU A 106 11.93 -9.94 4.65
C LEU A 106 13.32 -10.05 4.00
N ILE A 107 14.14 -10.99 4.48
CA ILE A 107 15.32 -11.47 3.75
C ILE A 107 14.96 -12.85 3.23
N ASN A 108 14.97 -13.00 1.90
CA ASN A 108 14.32 -14.11 1.20
C ASN A 108 12.82 -14.20 1.56
N ASP A 109 12.47 -15.14 2.43
CA ASP A 109 11.12 -15.45 2.91
C ASP A 109 10.99 -15.33 4.43
N GLN A 110 12.05 -14.90 5.13
CA GLN A 110 12.08 -14.81 6.59
C GLN A 110 11.99 -13.36 7.08
N PRO A 111 11.15 -13.04 8.08
CA PRO A 111 11.13 -11.72 8.69
C PRO A 111 12.43 -11.46 9.44
N CYS A 112 13.05 -10.31 9.18
CA CYS A 112 14.38 -9.97 9.69
C CYS A 112 14.46 -8.59 10.35
N GLY A 113 13.40 -7.80 10.33
CA GLY A 113 13.36 -6.51 11.01
C GLY A 113 12.06 -5.76 10.76
N ILE A 114 11.82 -4.72 11.56
CA ILE A 114 10.73 -3.78 11.35
C ILE A 114 11.26 -2.35 11.36
N GLY A 115 10.50 -1.44 10.76
CA GLY A 115 10.72 0.00 10.84
C GLY A 115 9.40 0.73 11.03
N LEU A 116 9.45 1.88 11.69
CA LEU A 116 8.30 2.75 11.86
C LEU A 116 8.48 3.99 10.99
N ARG A 117 7.42 4.38 10.29
CA ARG A 117 7.35 5.66 9.59
C ARG A 117 6.14 6.44 10.08
N GLU A 118 6.33 7.74 10.21
CA GLU A 118 5.29 8.66 10.66
C GLU A 118 5.13 9.83 9.69
N ASP A 119 3.87 10.15 9.41
CA ASP A 119 3.48 11.35 8.68
C ASP A 119 2.40 12.13 9.45
N ARG A 120 2.33 13.44 9.23
CA ARG A 120 1.22 14.27 9.75
C ARG A 120 -0.02 14.15 8.89
N GLU A 121 0.16 13.81 7.62
CA GLU A 121 -0.91 13.60 6.65
C GLU A 121 -1.38 12.14 6.64
N LEU A 122 -2.59 11.90 6.12
CA LEU A 122 -3.18 10.56 6.03
C LEU A 122 -2.40 9.61 5.09
N ILE A 123 -1.71 10.17 4.09
CA ILE A 123 -0.95 9.42 3.09
C ILE A 123 0.53 9.55 3.43
N THR A 124 1.17 8.43 3.80
CA THR A 124 2.62 8.36 3.94
C THR A 124 3.29 8.58 2.59
N GLN A 125 4.27 9.48 2.55
CA GLN A 125 5.02 9.90 1.36
C GLN A 125 6.52 9.60 1.50
N ASP A 126 7.31 10.00 0.51
CA ASP A 126 8.76 9.76 0.51
C ASP A 126 9.48 10.47 1.69
N LEU A 127 9.09 11.70 1.99
CA LEU A 127 9.67 12.51 3.08
C LEU A 127 9.11 12.16 4.47
N SER A 128 8.22 11.17 4.59
CA SER A 128 7.72 10.73 5.90
C SER A 128 8.89 10.23 6.75
N ARG A 129 8.87 10.62 8.02
CA ARG A 129 9.98 10.47 8.96
C ARG A 129 10.14 9.01 9.35
N PHE A 130 11.38 8.53 9.38
CA PHE A 130 11.70 7.26 10.05
C PHE A 130 11.78 7.50 11.56
N TYR A 131 11.03 6.71 12.33
CA TYR A 131 10.99 6.86 13.78
C TYR A 131 11.78 5.76 14.48
N PRO A 132 12.64 6.11 15.46
CA PRO A 132 13.33 5.12 16.27
C PRO A 132 12.30 4.35 17.09
N HIS A 133 12.51 3.05 17.20
CA HIS A 133 11.67 2.17 18.00
C HIS A 133 12.55 1.22 18.82
N ILE A 134 11.97 0.71 19.90
CA ILE A 134 12.55 -0.38 20.69
C ILE A 134 11.47 -1.44 20.88
N ILE A 135 11.89 -2.70 20.97
CA ILE A 135 11.03 -3.77 21.47
C ILE A 135 11.36 -3.88 22.96
N PHE A 136 10.44 -3.41 23.80
CA PHE A 136 10.59 -3.51 25.24
C PHE A 136 9.98 -4.84 25.72
N GLY A 137 10.76 -5.62 26.47
CA GLY A 137 10.37 -6.93 27.01
C GLY A 137 9.63 -6.82 28.32
#